data_AF-A0A7J6T3P0-F1
#
_entry.id   AF-A0A7J6T3P0-F1
#
_cell.length_a   1.000
_cell.length_b   1.000
_cell.length_c   1.000
_cell.angle_alpha   90.00
_cell.angle_beta   90.00
_cell.angle_gamma   90.00
#
_symmetry.space_group_name_H-M   'P 1'
#
loop_
_entity.id
_entity.type
_entity.pdbx_description
1 polymer ?
#
loop_
_entity_poly.entity_id
_entity_poly.type
_entity_poly.pdbx_seq_one_letter_code
_entity_poly.pdbx_strand_id
1 'polypeptide(L)'
;MKFRGKLTAAGQSALSQVIGHPAKTRGGSSNDRRFTVVNLKISPIEFTLGCSAMDDGSPETWAHLAVECIFDTVECQSLREGNYIDLVASLENLLAASKGLSASTSTEIRLRNKSGLAVLAFTYTIPQAYDPSVGG
;
A
#
# COMPACT_ATOMS: atom_id res chain seq x y z
N MET A 1 -14.12 7.22 9.51
CA MET A 1 -12.71 7.37 9.09
C MET A 1 -12.65 7.62 7.59
N LYS A 2 -11.75 8.48 7.14
CA LYS A 2 -11.55 8.84 5.73
C LYS A 2 -10.05 8.93 5.49
N PHE A 3 -9.59 8.33 4.39
CA PHE A 3 -8.24 8.51 3.89
C PHE A 3 -8.26 8.61 2.38
N ARG A 4 -7.51 9.56 1.82
CA ARG A 4 -7.27 9.73 0.39
C ARG A 4 -5.89 10.33 0.19
N GLY A 5 -5.03 9.64 -0.54
CA GLY A 5 -3.69 10.12 -0.86
C GLY A 5 -3.37 9.93 -2.34
N LYS A 6 -2.89 10.98 -3.02
CA LYS A 6 -2.34 10.89 -4.38
C LYS A 6 -0.84 10.68 -4.28
N LEU A 7 -0.31 9.61 -4.88
CA LEU A 7 1.11 9.28 -4.79
C LEU A 7 1.96 10.13 -5.73
N THR A 8 3.12 10.59 -5.24
CA THR A 8 4.20 11.09 -6.08
C THR A 8 4.82 9.93 -6.88
N ALA A 9 5.58 10.21 -7.95
CA ALA A 9 6.31 9.16 -8.67
C ALA A 9 7.34 8.43 -7.77
N ALA A 10 8.04 9.18 -6.91
CA ALA A 10 8.94 8.61 -5.91
C ALA A 10 8.18 7.74 -4.89
N GLY A 11 7.00 8.20 -4.45
CA GLY A 11 6.13 7.48 -3.54
C GLY A 11 5.60 6.17 -4.11
N GLN A 12 5.27 6.12 -5.40
CA GLN A 12 4.88 4.88 -6.09
C GLN A 12 6.03 3.85 -6.05
N SER A 13 7.26 4.30 -6.35
CA SER A 13 8.46 3.45 -6.30
C SER A 13 8.75 2.96 -4.88
N ALA A 14 8.77 3.87 -3.90
CA ALA A 14 9.04 3.56 -2.51
C ALA A 14 8.02 2.57 -1.93
N LEU A 15 6.72 2.81 -2.18
CA LEU A 15 5.66 1.95 -1.70
C LEU A 15 5.73 0.55 -2.35
N SER A 16 6.03 0.46 -3.65
CA SER A 16 6.23 -0.82 -4.34
C SER A 16 7.41 -1.61 -3.76
N GLN A 17 8.53 -0.94 -3.49
CA GLN A 17 9.71 -1.55 -2.86
C GLN A 17 9.41 -2.05 -1.44
N VAL A 18 8.75 -1.23 -0.62
CA VAL A 18 8.40 -1.57 0.76
C VAL A 18 7.41 -2.73 0.82
N ILE A 19 6.37 -2.75 -0.03
CA ILE A 19 5.42 -3.87 -0.09
C ILE A 19 6.11 -5.14 -0.63
N GLY A 20 7.03 -4.98 -1.59
CA GLY A 20 7.76 -6.09 -2.20
C GLY A 20 8.84 -6.71 -1.30
N HIS A 21 9.37 -5.98 -0.32
CA HIS A 21 10.46 -6.45 0.53
C HIS A 21 10.07 -7.65 1.41
N PRO A 22 8.93 -7.65 2.14
CA PRO A 22 8.42 -8.83 2.85
C PRO A 22 8.18 -10.06 1.95
N ALA A 23 7.94 -9.84 0.65
CA ALA A 23 7.79 -10.93 -0.31
C ALA A 23 9.13 -11.54 -0.75
N LYS A 24 10.24 -10.79 -0.62
CA LYS A 24 11.60 -11.22 -1.00
C LYS A 24 12.35 -11.87 0.15
N THR A 25 11.99 -11.58 1.40
CA THR A 25 12.48 -12.29 2.59
C THR A 25 11.93 -13.73 2.70
N ARG A 26 11.20 -14.20 1.67
CA ARG A 26 10.86 -15.61 1.41
C ARG A 26 12.13 -16.44 1.15
N GLY A 27 12.69 -17.02 2.20
CA GLY A 27 13.75 -18.02 2.11
C GLY A 27 13.21 -19.38 1.63
N GLY A 28 13.67 -19.84 0.46
CA GLY A 28 14.03 -21.24 0.16
C GLY A 28 12.97 -22.36 0.10
N SER A 29 11.78 -22.26 0.69
CA SER A 29 10.80 -23.36 0.64
C SER A 29 9.35 -22.86 0.66
N SER A 30 8.50 -23.48 -0.17
CA SER A 30 7.07 -23.18 -0.34
C SER A 30 6.24 -23.24 0.97
N ASN A 31 6.78 -23.87 2.02
CA ASN A 31 6.12 -24.00 3.33
C ASN A 31 6.46 -22.88 4.31
N ASP A 32 7.41 -22.00 4.00
CA ASP A 32 7.91 -20.96 4.90
C ASP A 32 7.17 -19.62 4.71
N ARG A 33 5.83 -19.67 4.77
CA ARG A 33 4.94 -18.50 4.62
C ARG A 33 4.93 -17.66 5.90
N ARG A 34 6.06 -17.02 6.22
CA ARG A 34 6.21 -16.27 7.48
C ARG A 34 5.33 -15.03 7.57
N PHE A 35 5.18 -14.27 6.48
CA PHE A 35 4.35 -13.06 6.48
C PHE A 35 3.10 -13.24 5.60
N THR A 36 1.94 -13.34 6.23
CA THR A 36 0.63 -13.38 5.54
C THR A 36 -0.18 -12.11 5.76
N VAL A 37 0.08 -11.41 6.88
CA VAL A 37 -0.66 -10.24 7.33
C VAL A 37 0.29 -9.04 7.43
N VAL A 38 -0.24 -7.88 7.05
CA VAL A 38 0.43 -6.58 7.10
C VAL A 38 -0.43 -5.63 7.93
N ASN A 39 0.19 -5.01 8.93
CA ASN A 39 -0.37 -3.91 9.68
C ASN A 39 0.02 -2.60 9.01
N LEU A 40 -0.96 -1.76 8.70
CA LEU A 40 -0.77 -0.45 8.11
C LEU A 40 -1.26 0.60 9.11
N LYS A 41 -0.40 1.57 9.41
CA LYS A 41 -0.77 2.75 10.19
C LYS A 41 -0.66 3.98 9.30
N ILE A 42 -1.74 4.74 9.20
CA ILE A 42 -1.83 5.90 8.31
C ILE A 42 -2.29 7.10 9.12
N SER A 43 -1.55 8.20 9.05
CA SER A 43 -1.92 9.51 9.61
C SER A 43 -1.61 10.62 8.60
N PRO A 44 -1.93 11.89 8.88
CA PRO A 44 -1.52 13.00 8.04
C PRO A 44 0.00 13.17 7.88
N ILE A 45 0.80 12.60 8.79
CA ILE A 45 2.26 12.79 8.83
C ILE A 45 3.04 11.47 8.65
N GLU A 46 2.43 10.33 8.98
CA GLU A 46 3.10 9.03 8.97
C GLU A 46 2.37 8.00 8.09
N PHE A 47 3.15 7.22 7.36
CA PHE A 47 2.69 5.99 6.72
C PHE A 47 3.62 4.85 7.13
N THR A 48 3.12 3.92 7.93
CA THR A 48 3.90 2.80 8.43
C THR A 48 3.32 1.49 7.93
N LEU A 49 4.20 0.62 7.45
CA LEU A 49 3.90 -0.76 7.07
C LEU A 49 4.71 -1.69 7.97
N GLY A 50 4.03 -2.55 8.71
CA GLY A 50 4.64 -3.56 9.57
C GLY A 50 4.16 -4.96 9.21
N CYS A 51 5.08 -5.91 9.13
CA CYS A 51 4.79 -7.33 9.01
C CYS A 51 5.41 -8.04 10.21
N SER A 52 4.59 -8.78 10.96
CA SER A 52 5.08 -9.70 11.99
C SER A 52 4.80 -11.13 11.54
N ALA A 53 5.78 -12.00 11.71
CA ALA A 53 5.72 -13.38 11.27
C ALA A 53 5.23 -14.29 12.39
N MET A 54 3.96 -14.18 12.81
CA MET A 54 3.39 -14.99 13.91
C MET A 54 3.85 -14.57 15.33
N ASP A 55 3.07 -15.01 16.31
CA ASP A 55 3.21 -14.70 17.76
C ASP A 55 4.34 -15.49 18.45
N ASP A 56 5.25 -16.12 17.70
CA ASP A 56 6.28 -17.05 18.21
C ASP A 56 7.68 -16.43 18.35
N GLY A 57 7.80 -15.10 18.22
CA GLY A 57 9.08 -14.37 18.32
C GLY A 57 9.87 -14.32 17.01
N SER A 58 9.23 -14.63 15.89
CA SER A 58 9.78 -14.51 14.55
C SER A 58 10.16 -13.08 14.14
N PRO A 59 10.98 -12.91 13.08
CA PRO A 59 11.46 -11.61 12.63
C PRO A 59 10.31 -10.65 12.30
N GLU A 60 10.36 -9.45 12.85
CA GLU A 60 9.48 -8.34 12.45
C GLU A 60 10.15 -7.47 11.39
N THR A 61 9.37 -7.01 10.43
CA THR A 61 9.83 -6.02 9.45
C THR A 61 8.94 -4.80 9.52
N TRP A 62 9.55 -3.64 9.78
CA TRP A 62 8.87 -2.37 9.84
C TRP A 62 9.46 -1.42 8.80
N ALA A 63 8.59 -0.74 8.07
CA ALA A 63 8.94 0.31 7.15
C ALA A 63 8.14 1.55 7.51
N HIS A 64 8.85 2.59 7.92
CA HIS A 64 8.28 3.90 8.18
C HIS A 64 8.60 4.84 7.02
N LEU A 65 7.57 5.47 6.48
CA LEU A 65 7.67 6.40 5.37
C LEU A 65 6.98 7.71 5.77
N ALA A 66 7.68 8.83 5.62
CA ALA A 66 7.11 10.15 5.83
C ALA A 66 6.08 10.46 4.72
N VAL A 67 4.90 10.93 5.10
CA VAL A 67 3.78 11.16 4.16
C VAL A 67 4.15 12.16 3.07
N GLU A 68 4.91 13.21 3.42
CA GLU A 68 5.38 14.24 2.49
C GLU A 68 6.28 13.70 1.37
N CYS A 69 6.98 12.57 1.60
CA CYS A 69 7.82 11.94 0.59
C CYS A 69 7.02 11.03 -0.36
N ILE A 70 5.84 10.58 0.08
CA ILE A 70 5.04 9.57 -0.63
C ILE A 70 3.89 10.21 -1.41
N PHE A 71 3.25 11.24 -0.86
CA PHE A 71 1.99 11.78 -1.36
C PHE A 71 2.12 13.23 -1.83
N ASP A 72 1.63 13.51 -3.04
CA ASP A 72 1.43 14.88 -3.54
C ASP A 72 0.35 15.60 -2.73
N THR A 73 -0.72 14.87 -2.41
CA THR A 73 -1.84 15.37 -1.61
C THR A 73 -2.32 14.26 -0.69
N VAL A 74 -2.68 14.63 0.53
CA VAL A 74 -3.18 13.70 1.55
C VAL A 74 -4.38 14.31 2.28
N GLU A 75 -5.41 13.51 2.47
CA GLU A 75 -6.55 13.81 3.32
C GLU A 75 -6.72 12.62 4.26
N CYS A 76 -6.63 12.85 5.57
CA CYS A 76 -6.84 11.84 6.60
C CYS A 76 -7.71 12.38 7.74
N GLN A 77 -8.77 11.65 8.06
CA GLN A 77 -9.70 11.97 9.15
C GLN A 77 -10.09 10.69 9.91
N SER A 78 -9.77 10.68 11.19
CA SER A 78 -10.06 9.62 12.15
C SER A 78 -10.53 10.25 13.46
N LEU A 79 -11.41 9.55 14.17
CA LEU A 79 -11.89 9.97 15.50
C LEU A 79 -10.95 9.54 16.62
N ARG A 80 -9.86 8.84 16.29
CA ARG A 80 -8.85 8.40 17.26
C ARG A 80 -7.94 9.55 17.69
N GLU A 81 -7.46 9.49 18.92
CA GLU A 81 -6.40 10.36 19.41
C GLU A 81 -5.18 10.28 18.48
N GLY A 82 -4.66 11.41 18.03
CA GLY A 82 -3.58 11.46 17.03
C GLY A 82 -4.00 11.31 15.56
N ASN A 83 -5.31 11.26 15.26
CA ASN A 83 -5.86 11.27 13.88
C ASN A 83 -5.25 10.19 12.96
N TYR A 84 -5.12 8.96 13.46
CA TYR A 84 -4.55 7.85 12.71
C TYR A 84 -5.57 6.73 12.44
N ILE A 85 -5.26 5.91 11.44
CA ILE A 85 -6.05 4.77 10.99
C ILE A 85 -5.15 3.54 11.00
N ASP A 86 -5.57 2.50 11.72
CA ASP A 86 -4.97 1.17 11.64
C ASP A 86 -5.77 0.31 10.66
N LEU A 87 -5.06 -0.36 9.76
CA LEU A 87 -5.63 -1.35 8.84
C LEU A 87 -4.82 -2.63 8.91
N VAL A 88 -5.52 -3.74 8.79
CA VAL A 88 -4.91 -5.06 8.64
C VAL A 88 -5.22 -5.56 7.25
N ALA A 89 -4.19 -5.92 6.48
CA ALA A 89 -4.32 -6.36 5.10
C ALA A 89 -3.57 -7.67 4.86
N SER A 90 -4.08 -8.47 3.91
CA SER A 90 -3.29 -9.60 3.38
C SER A 90 -2.12 -9.07 2.56
N LEU A 91 -0.92 -9.59 2.83
CA LEU A 91 0.29 -9.26 2.06
C LEU A 91 0.10 -9.61 0.59
N GLU A 92 -0.58 -10.72 0.28
CA GLU A 92 -0.85 -11.14 -1.09
C GLU A 92 -1.72 -10.13 -1.84
N ASN A 93 -2.80 -9.65 -1.20
CA ASN A 93 -3.68 -8.65 -1.81
C ASN A 93 -2.95 -7.31 -1.99
N LEU A 94 -2.09 -6.94 -1.04
CA LEU A 94 -1.31 -5.72 -1.11
C LEU A 94 -0.24 -5.79 -2.22
N LEU A 95 0.39 -6.94 -2.40
CA LEU A 95 1.31 -7.22 -3.52
C LEU A 95 0.59 -7.21 -4.87
N ALA A 96 -0.61 -7.79 -4.94
CA ALA A 96 -1.42 -7.78 -6.15
C ALA A 96 -1.80 -6.35 -6.54
N ALA A 97 -2.18 -5.52 -5.56
CA ALA A 97 -2.39 -4.09 -5.77
C ALA A 97 -1.10 -3.41 -6.24
N SER A 98 0.03 -3.57 -5.53
CA SER A 98 1.26 -2.80 -5.80
C SER A 98 1.84 -3.01 -7.20
N LYS A 99 1.55 -4.11 -7.89
CA LYS A 99 1.93 -4.34 -9.30
C LYS A 99 1.48 -3.21 -10.25
N GLY A 100 0.34 -2.57 -9.97
CA GLY A 100 -0.16 -1.46 -10.78
C GLY A 100 0.61 -0.16 -10.60
N LEU A 101 1.38 -0.02 -9.51
CA LEU A 101 2.08 1.23 -9.18
C LEU A 101 3.17 1.57 -10.19
N SER A 102 3.96 0.59 -10.63
CA SER A 102 5.12 0.84 -11.51
C SER A 102 4.75 1.20 -12.95
N ALA A 103 3.54 0.86 -13.38
CA ALA A 103 3.07 1.10 -14.75
C ALA A 103 2.08 2.29 -14.85
N SER A 104 1.80 2.96 -13.72
CA SER A 104 0.82 4.03 -13.65
C SER A 104 1.45 5.40 -13.82
N THR A 105 0.77 6.31 -14.51
CA THR A 105 1.13 7.74 -14.57
C THR A 105 0.57 8.53 -13.40
N SER A 106 -0.44 8.02 -12.72
CA SER A 106 -1.03 8.63 -11.54
C SER A 106 -1.71 7.57 -10.69
N THR A 107 -1.27 7.43 -9.44
CA THR A 107 -1.91 6.52 -8.48
C THR A 107 -2.55 7.29 -7.34
N GLU A 108 -3.72 6.83 -6.94
CA GLU A 108 -4.40 7.30 -5.76
C GLU A 108 -4.82 6.14 -4.85
N ILE A 109 -4.61 6.29 -3.55
CA ILE A 109 -5.01 5.34 -2.52
C ILE A 109 -6.15 5.95 -1.72
N ARG A 110 -7.24 5.21 -1.53
CA ARG A 110 -8.40 5.65 -0.74
C ARG A 110 -8.84 4.57 0.22
N LEU A 111 -9.22 4.98 1.43
CA LEU A 111 -10.02 4.13 2.31
C LEU A 111 -11.49 4.24 1.92
N ARG A 112 -12.13 3.11 1.60
CA ARG A 112 -13.55 3.02 1.28
C ARG A 112 -14.25 2.08 2.24
N ASN A 113 -15.54 2.30 2.45
CA ASN A 113 -16.42 1.29 3.05
C ASN A 113 -17.10 0.53 1.90
N LYS A 114 -16.87 -0.79 1.81
CA LYS A 114 -17.53 -1.66 0.84
C LYS A 114 -18.24 -2.78 1.61
N SER A 115 -19.57 -2.76 1.57
CA SER A 115 -20.41 -3.76 2.25
C SER A 115 -20.12 -3.91 3.76
N GLY A 116 -19.84 -2.81 4.45
CA GLY A 116 -19.51 -2.81 5.88
C GLY A 116 -18.03 -3.07 6.20
N LEU A 117 -17.20 -3.37 5.20
CA LEU A 117 -15.77 -3.60 5.37
C LEU A 117 -14.95 -2.37 4.97
N ALA A 118 -13.95 -2.04 5.79
CA ALA A 118 -12.95 -1.03 5.46
C ALA A 118 -11.96 -1.60 4.45
N VAL A 119 -11.90 -1.01 3.25
CA VAL A 119 -11.08 -1.48 2.13
C VAL A 119 -10.14 -0.39 1.67
N LEU A 120 -8.86 -0.71 1.57
CA LEU A 120 -7.85 0.14 0.94
C LEU A 120 -7.92 -0.06 -0.59
N ALA A 121 -8.45 0.93 -1.29
CA ALA A 121 -8.63 0.92 -2.73
C ALA A 121 -7.51 1.68 -3.42
N PHE A 122 -6.83 1.03 -4.36
CA PHE A 122 -5.83 1.65 -5.23
C PHE A 122 -6.46 1.92 -6.59
N THR A 123 -6.33 3.14 -7.08
CA THR A 123 -6.80 3.56 -8.40
C THR A 123 -5.61 4.00 -9.22
N TYR A 124 -5.40 3.35 -10.36
CA TYR A 124 -4.30 3.61 -11.27
C TYR A 124 -4.81 4.29 -12.54
N THR A 125 -4.11 5.32 -13.00
CA THR A 125 -4.24 5.82 -14.36
C THR A 125 -3.12 5.20 -15.19
N ILE A 126 -3.47 4.47 -16.24
CA ILE A 126 -2.52 3.90 -17.19
C ILE A 126 -2.67 4.71 -18.48
N PRO A 127 -1.59 5.26 -19.05
CA PRO A 127 -1.68 5.95 -20.32
C PRO A 127 -2.15 4.94 -21.37
N GLN A 128 -3.25 5.24 -22.07
CA GLN A 128 -3.62 4.45 -23.25
C GLN A 128 -2.51 4.62 -24.27
N ALA A 129 -1.92 3.51 -24.72
CA ALA A 129 -1.10 3.54 -25.91
C ALA A 129 -1.98 4.00 -27.07
N TYR A 130 -1.58 5.06 -27.76
CA TYR A 130 -2.21 5.45 -29.02
C TYR A 130 -2.04 4.30 -30.00
N ASP A 131 -3.13 3.71 -30.46
CA ASP A 131 -3.13 2.72 -31.53
C ASP A 131 -3.36 3.43 -32.88
N PRO A 132 -2.32 3.67 -33.70
CA PRO A 132 -2.49 4.27 -35.01
C PRO A 132 -3.32 3.43 -35.98
N SER A 133 -3.61 2.16 -35.67
CA SER A 133 -4.37 1.23 -36.54
C SER A 133 -5.87 1.52 -36.59
N VAL A 134 -6.40 2.32 -35.66
CA VAL A 134 -7.85 2.56 -35.48
C VAL A 134 -8.31 3.87 -36.15
N GLY A 135 -7.40 4.61 -36.81
CA GLY A 135 -7.71 5.82 -37.56
C GLY A 135 -7.16 5.77 -38.98
N GLY A 136 -7.98 5.28 -39.91
CA GLY A 136 -7.73 5.28 -41.36
C GLY A 136 -9.02 5.04 -42.13
#